data_AF-A0A170VIM8-F1
#
_entry.id   AF-A0A170VIM8-F1
#
_cell.length_a   1.000
_cell.length_b   1.000
_cell.length_c   1.000
_cell.angle_alpha   90.00
_cell.angle_beta   90.00
_cell.angle_gamma   90.00
#
_symmetry.space_group_name_H-M   'P 1'
#
loop_
_entity.id
_entity.type
_entity.pdbx_description
1 polymer ?
#
loop_
_entity_poly.entity_id
_entity_poly.type
_entity_poly.pdbx_seq_one_letter_code
_entity_poly.pdbx_strand_id
1 'polypeptide(L)'
;LNTITYNSLLAKTCFLLENHLMIMENIEKLLREMEKQQVKPNLGTLNSVLESLSFISSHKKSRTYALQILAEFKMLGIKPSLASFYHLINLYSSDRGLLRGAMNSILSYLEQNSVEAADVNDVAFFLKQWNAYAIDFMIRI
;
A
#
# COMPACT_ATOMS: atom_id res chain seq x y z
N LEU A 1 14.01 -15.18 10.43
CA LEU A 1 14.39 -14.02 9.59
C LEU A 1 14.12 -12.73 10.37
N ASN A 2 14.68 -11.57 9.98
CA ASN A 2 14.36 -10.29 10.63
C ASN A 2 13.34 -9.49 9.79
N THR A 3 12.79 -8.40 10.35
CA THR A 3 11.77 -7.57 9.69
C THR A 3 12.23 -7.04 8.33
N ILE A 4 13.48 -6.60 8.21
CA ILE A 4 14.01 -6.06 6.94
C ILE A 4 14.06 -7.13 5.85
N THR A 5 14.44 -8.36 6.20
CA THR A 5 14.45 -9.47 5.25
C THR A 5 13.04 -9.84 4.81
N TYR A 6 12.07 -9.89 5.73
CA TYR A 6 10.67 -10.13 5.37
C TYR A 6 10.10 -9.03 4.46
N ASN A 7 10.37 -7.75 4.77
CA ASN A 7 9.94 -6.64 3.93
C ASN A 7 10.49 -6.79 2.51
N SER A 8 11.77 -7.16 2.39
CA SER A 8 12.41 -7.40 1.09
C SER A 8 11.75 -8.55 0.31
N LEU A 9 11.45 -9.68 0.99
CA LEU A 9 10.75 -10.81 0.37
C LEU A 9 9.33 -10.43 -0.08
N LEU A 10 8.61 -9.69 0.75
CA LEU A 10 7.26 -9.19 0.44
C LEU A 10 7.28 -8.26 -0.78
N ALA A 11 8.20 -7.28 -0.82
CA ALA A 11 8.34 -6.34 -1.92
C ALA A 11 8.76 -7.01 -3.24
N LYS A 12 9.47 -8.14 -3.16
CA LYS A 12 9.89 -8.90 -4.35
C LYS A 12 8.92 -10.00 -4.77
N THR A 13 7.88 -10.27 -3.98
CA THR A 13 6.93 -11.35 -4.27
C THR A 13 6.29 -11.21 -5.65
N CYS A 14 5.90 -9.99 -6.05
CA CYS A 14 5.30 -9.74 -7.37
C CYS A 14 6.24 -10.00 -8.57
N PHE A 15 7.55 -10.05 -8.36
CA PHE A 15 8.54 -10.32 -9.40
C PHE A 15 9.02 -11.78 -9.42
N LEU A 16 8.83 -12.50 -8.31
CA LEU A 16 9.29 -13.88 -8.14
C LEU A 16 8.23 -14.92 -8.52
N LEU A 17 6.96 -14.53 -8.57
CA LEU A 17 5.83 -15.44 -8.77
C LEU A 17 5.02 -15.02 -9.99
N GLU A 18 4.63 -16.01 -10.80
CA GLU A 18 4.05 -15.77 -12.13
C GLU A 18 2.55 -15.44 -12.11
N ASN A 19 1.82 -15.83 -11.05
CA ASN A 19 0.37 -15.67 -11.00
C ASN A 19 -0.12 -14.89 -9.78
N HIS A 20 -1.24 -14.18 -9.95
CA HIS A 20 -1.80 -13.30 -8.92
C HIS A 20 -2.19 -14.04 -7.63
N LEU A 21 -2.64 -15.29 -7.74
CA LEU A 21 -3.05 -16.08 -6.57
C LEU A 21 -1.84 -16.47 -5.72
N MET A 22 -0.77 -16.97 -6.34
CA MET A 22 0.50 -17.29 -5.70
C MET A 22 1.11 -16.07 -5.04
N ILE A 23 1.02 -14.89 -5.66
CA ILE A 23 1.46 -13.63 -5.05
C ILE A 23 0.70 -13.39 -3.74
N MET A 24 -0.64 -13.48 -3.74
CA MET A 24 -1.45 -13.29 -2.54
C MET A 24 -1.17 -14.37 -1.47
N GLU A 25 -1.11 -15.64 -1.86
CA GLU A 25 -0.81 -16.75 -0.96
C GLU A 25 0.58 -16.61 -0.33
N ASN A 26 1.57 -16.14 -1.08
CA ASN A 26 2.92 -15.93 -0.56
C ASN A 26 2.98 -14.73 0.39
N ILE A 27 2.24 -13.65 0.12
CA ILE A 27 2.09 -12.54 1.08
C ILE A 27 1.51 -13.06 2.40
N GLU A 28 0.40 -13.80 2.34
CA GLU A 28 -0.23 -14.39 3.54
C GLU A 28 0.73 -15.32 4.28
N LYS A 29 1.43 -16.18 3.55
CA LYS A 29 2.43 -17.10 4.11
C LYS A 29 3.52 -16.35 4.86
N LEU A 30 4.12 -15.32 4.25
CA LEU A 30 5.22 -14.56 4.85
C LEU A 30 4.75 -13.79 6.10
N LEU A 31 3.56 -13.18 6.07
CA LEU A 31 3.00 -12.50 7.25
C LEU A 31 2.72 -13.47 8.41
N ARG A 32 2.15 -14.65 8.11
CA ARG A 32 1.97 -15.72 9.11
C ARG A 32 3.29 -16.25 9.65
N GLU A 33 4.33 -16.30 8.82
CA GLU A 33 5.66 -16.72 9.25
C GLU A 33 6.29 -15.69 10.20
N MET A 34 6.14 -14.39 9.92
CA MET A 34 6.54 -13.32 10.83
C MET A 34 5.89 -13.48 12.20
N GLU A 35 4.56 -13.69 12.24
CA GLU A 35 3.81 -13.92 13.48
C GLU A 35 4.35 -15.14 14.25
N LYS A 36 4.49 -16.29 13.58
CA LYS A 36 5.02 -17.53 14.20
C LYS A 36 6.42 -17.36 14.76
N GLN A 37 7.27 -16.58 14.08
CA GLN A 37 8.63 -16.29 14.51
C GLN A 37 8.71 -15.11 15.50
N GLN A 38 7.56 -14.54 15.92
CA GLN A 38 7.46 -13.38 16.80
C GLN A 38 8.21 -12.14 16.27
N VAL A 39 8.32 -12.03 14.95
CA VAL A 39 8.92 -10.89 14.26
C VAL A 39 7.85 -9.84 14.06
N LYS A 40 8.02 -8.67 14.67
CA LYS A 40 7.03 -7.60 14.57
C LYS A 40 7.03 -6.97 13.17
N PRO A 41 5.86 -6.88 12.51
CA PRO A 41 5.73 -6.08 11.29
C PRO A 41 5.90 -4.59 11.60
N ASN A 42 6.28 -3.82 10.60
CA ASN A 42 6.44 -2.37 10.69
C ASN A 42 5.85 -1.66 9.47
N LEU A 43 6.00 -0.34 9.38
CA LEU A 43 5.55 0.45 8.23
C LEU A 43 6.14 -0.05 6.90
N GLY A 44 7.41 -0.46 6.90
CA GLY A 44 8.03 -1.08 5.72
C GLY A 44 7.35 -2.39 5.31
N THR A 45 6.86 -3.18 6.27
CA THR A 45 6.08 -4.40 5.99
C THR A 45 4.76 -4.03 5.31
N LEU A 46 4.05 -3.03 5.83
CA LEU A 46 2.81 -2.52 5.22
C LEU A 46 3.05 -2.07 3.77
N ASN A 47 4.05 -1.21 3.57
CA ASN A 47 4.38 -0.67 2.25
C ASN A 47 4.77 -1.78 1.27
N SER A 48 5.56 -2.75 1.70
CA SER A 48 5.98 -3.90 0.86
C SER A 48 4.78 -4.77 0.42
N VAL A 49 3.79 -4.97 1.31
CA VAL A 49 2.56 -5.68 0.96
C VAL A 49 1.73 -4.89 -0.05
N LEU A 50 1.49 -3.61 0.22
CA LEU A 50 0.70 -2.75 -0.67
C LEU A 50 1.36 -2.57 -2.05
N GLU A 51 2.68 -2.48 -2.09
CA GLU A 51 3.47 -2.48 -3.33
C GLU A 51 3.17 -3.73 -4.15
N SER A 52 3.36 -4.91 -3.58
CA SER A 52 3.09 -6.18 -4.27
C SER A 52 1.62 -6.30 -4.73
N LEU A 53 0.67 -5.86 -3.91
CA LEU A 53 -0.75 -5.86 -4.31
C LEU A 53 -1.03 -4.90 -5.48
N SER A 54 -0.35 -3.76 -5.55
CA SER A 54 -0.52 -2.78 -6.64
C SER A 54 -0.14 -3.34 -8.01
N PHE A 55 0.83 -4.27 -8.07
CA PHE A 55 1.20 -4.98 -9.31
C PHE A 55 0.12 -5.94 -9.80
N ILE A 56 -0.75 -6.42 -8.91
CA ILE A 56 -1.86 -7.32 -9.23
C ILE A 56 -3.22 -6.60 -9.15
N SER A 57 -3.25 -5.32 -9.50
CA SER A 57 -4.46 -4.46 -9.44
C SER A 57 -5.63 -4.94 -10.31
N SER A 58 -5.37 -5.78 -11.32
CA SER A 58 -6.40 -6.43 -12.15
C SER A 58 -7.05 -7.64 -11.46
N HIS A 59 -6.47 -8.17 -10.39
CA HIS A 59 -7.05 -9.28 -9.64
C HIS A 59 -8.22 -8.79 -8.78
N LYS A 60 -9.39 -9.44 -8.90
CA LYS A 60 -10.63 -9.00 -8.24
C LYS A 60 -10.52 -8.84 -6.72
N LYS A 61 -9.66 -9.62 -6.06
CA LYS A 61 -9.51 -9.63 -4.60
C LYS A 61 -8.40 -8.71 -4.08
N SER A 62 -7.52 -8.17 -4.93
CA SER A 62 -6.35 -7.40 -4.46
C SER A 62 -6.75 -6.14 -3.68
N ARG A 63 -7.80 -5.44 -4.13
CA ARG A 63 -8.38 -4.26 -3.46
C ARG A 63 -8.97 -4.62 -2.09
N THR A 64 -9.81 -5.66 -2.03
CA THR A 64 -10.40 -6.11 -0.75
C THR A 64 -9.31 -6.54 0.22
N TYR A 65 -8.27 -7.22 -0.27
CA TYR A 65 -7.18 -7.66 0.57
C TYR A 65 -6.34 -6.48 1.09
N ALA A 66 -6.07 -5.47 0.25
CA ALA A 66 -5.39 -4.26 0.70
C ALA A 66 -6.14 -3.54 1.83
N LEU A 67 -7.48 -3.48 1.77
CA LEU A 67 -8.31 -2.91 2.84
C LEU A 67 -8.23 -3.72 4.14
N GLN A 68 -8.19 -5.05 4.06
CA GLN A 68 -7.99 -5.92 5.22
C GLN A 68 -6.62 -5.67 5.87
N ILE A 69 -5.55 -5.61 5.06
CA ILE A 69 -4.19 -5.32 5.53
C ILE A 69 -4.13 -3.95 6.22
N LEU A 70 -4.75 -2.91 5.66
CA LEU A 70 -4.82 -1.60 6.31
C LEU A 70 -5.52 -1.64 7.67
N ALA A 71 -6.62 -2.41 7.79
CA ALA A 71 -7.33 -2.57 9.04
C ALA A 71 -6.47 -3.29 10.09
N GLU A 72 -5.79 -4.37 9.71
CA GLU A 72 -4.89 -5.13 10.58
C GLU A 72 -3.73 -4.25 11.09
N PHE A 73 -3.05 -3.54 10.19
CA PHE A 73 -1.93 -2.69 10.57
C PHE A 73 -2.36 -1.50 11.43
N LYS A 74 -3.58 -0.97 11.21
CA LYS A 74 -4.18 0.03 12.10
C LYS A 74 -4.37 -0.52 13.51
N MET A 75 -4.82 -1.77 13.67
CA MET A 75 -4.94 -2.39 15.01
C MET A 75 -3.58 -2.60 15.68
N LEU A 76 -2.51 -2.77 14.90
CA LEU A 76 -1.13 -2.84 15.40
C LEU A 76 -0.54 -1.45 15.73
N GLY A 77 -1.31 -0.37 15.57
CA GLY A 77 -0.85 1.00 15.78
C GLY A 77 0.07 1.54 14.68
N ILE A 78 0.19 0.83 13.56
CA ILE A 78 1.01 1.24 12.41
C ILE A 78 0.13 2.07 11.48
N LYS A 79 0.44 3.37 11.39
CA LYS A 79 -0.29 4.29 10.52
C LYS A 79 0.26 4.25 9.09
N PRO A 80 -0.60 4.34 8.05
CA PRO A 80 -0.13 4.50 6.67
C PRO A 80 0.70 5.78 6.48
N SER A 81 1.63 5.72 5.54
CA SER A 81 2.50 6.82 5.08
C SER A 81 2.11 7.28 3.67
N LEU A 82 2.76 8.32 3.14
CA LEU A 82 2.55 8.76 1.77
C LEU A 82 2.90 7.67 0.75
N ALA A 83 3.93 6.86 1.02
CA ALA A 83 4.25 5.66 0.26
C ALA A 83 3.10 4.64 0.27
N SER A 84 2.46 4.41 1.43
CA SER A 84 1.28 3.55 1.52
C SER A 84 0.17 4.04 0.60
N PHE A 85 -0.10 5.35 0.61
CA PHE A 85 -1.12 5.97 -0.25
C PHE A 85 -0.75 5.93 -1.73
N TYR A 86 0.53 6.09 -2.07
CA TYR A 86 1.02 5.92 -3.44
C TYR A 86 0.68 4.53 -4.00
N HIS A 87 0.96 3.46 -3.24
CA HIS A 87 0.64 2.09 -3.66
C HIS A 87 -0.87 1.85 -3.78
N LEU A 88 -1.68 2.40 -2.86
CA LEU A 88 -3.14 2.32 -2.94
C LEU A 88 -3.66 3.02 -4.20
N ILE A 89 -3.16 4.21 -4.52
CA ILE A 89 -3.59 4.91 -5.73
C ILE A 89 -3.26 4.08 -6.98
N ASN A 90 -2.07 3.49 -7.07
CA ASN A 90 -1.72 2.59 -8.17
C ASN A 90 -2.66 1.36 -8.23
N LEU A 91 -3.02 0.80 -7.07
CA LEU A 91 -3.95 -0.33 -6.97
C LEU A 91 -5.36 -0.01 -7.52
N TYR A 92 -5.83 1.23 -7.34
CA TYR A 92 -7.14 1.68 -7.84
C TYR A 92 -7.07 2.30 -9.25
N SER A 93 -5.89 2.57 -9.79
CA SER A 93 -5.70 3.33 -11.04
C SER A 93 -6.46 2.81 -12.27
N SER A 94 -6.77 1.51 -12.32
CA SER A 94 -7.50 0.87 -13.42
C SER A 94 -9.00 1.17 -13.43
N ASP A 95 -9.57 1.74 -12.37
CA ASP A 95 -10.98 2.10 -12.27
C ASP A 95 -11.12 3.55 -11.78
N ARG A 96 -11.47 4.47 -12.71
CA ARG A 96 -11.56 5.91 -12.41
C ARG A 96 -12.56 6.24 -11.29
N GLY A 97 -13.65 5.48 -11.18
CA GLY A 97 -14.68 5.72 -10.17
C GLY A 97 -14.17 5.37 -8.78
N LEU A 98 -13.59 4.17 -8.65
CA LEU A 98 -12.99 3.72 -7.39
C LEU A 98 -11.77 4.55 -6.99
N LEU A 99 -10.95 4.91 -7.96
CA LEU A 99 -9.80 5.78 -7.80
C LEU A 99 -10.20 7.12 -7.18
N ARG A 100 -11.23 7.78 -7.72
CA ARG A 100 -11.75 9.03 -7.17
C ARG A 100 -12.21 8.88 -5.71
N GLY A 101 -12.92 7.80 -5.39
CA GLY A 101 -13.34 7.53 -4.01
C GLY A 101 -12.16 7.30 -3.06
N ALA A 102 -11.14 6.56 -3.52
CA ALA A 102 -9.91 6.33 -2.77
C ALA A 102 -9.16 7.64 -2.52
N MET A 103 -8.97 8.49 -3.54
CA MET A 103 -8.31 9.79 -3.37
C MET A 103 -9.03 10.69 -2.39
N ASN A 104 -10.36 10.83 -2.48
CA ASN A 104 -11.10 11.64 -1.52
C ASN A 104 -10.90 11.15 -0.09
N SER A 105 -10.90 9.83 0.11
CA SER A 105 -10.66 9.23 1.43
C SER A 105 -9.24 9.48 1.94
N ILE A 106 -8.25 9.41 1.04
CA ILE A 106 -6.83 9.70 1.34
C ILE A 106 -6.67 11.18 1.71
N LEU A 107 -7.23 12.10 0.93
CA LEU A 107 -7.15 13.55 1.20
C LEU A 107 -7.77 13.89 2.55
N SER A 108 -8.98 13.40 2.83
CA SER A 108 -9.62 13.60 4.14
C SER A 108 -8.78 13.04 5.29
N TYR A 109 -8.08 11.91 5.07
CA TYR A 109 -7.15 11.37 6.07
C TYR A 109 -5.94 12.30 6.28
N LEU A 110 -5.33 12.80 5.21
CA LEU A 110 -4.17 13.69 5.27
C LEU A 110 -4.51 15.06 5.89
N GLU A 111 -5.71 15.58 5.68
CA GLU A 111 -6.16 16.83 6.32
C GLU A 111 -6.31 16.68 7.84
N GLN A 112 -6.72 15.51 8.31
CA GLN A 112 -6.96 15.21 9.72
C GLN A 112 -5.70 14.71 10.46
N ASN A 113 -4.65 14.35 9.73
CA ASN A 113 -3.45 13.75 10.30
C ASN A 113 -2.20 14.47 9.77
N SER A 114 -1.36 15.01 10.65
CA SER A 114 -0.03 15.45 10.27
C SER A 114 0.81 14.25 9.85
N VAL A 115 1.03 14.08 8.54
CA VAL A 115 1.87 13.02 8.00
C VAL A 115 3.30 13.54 7.90
N GLU A 116 4.18 13.01 8.74
CA GLU A 116 5.62 13.24 8.67
C GLU A 116 6.25 12.30 7.62
N ALA A 117 7.36 12.72 7.02
CA ALA A 117 8.11 11.87 6.10
C ALA A 117 8.64 10.63 6.85
N ALA A 118 8.16 9.45 6.46
CA ALA A 118 8.37 8.19 7.16
C ALA A 118 8.91 7.07 6.25
N ASP A 119 8.88 7.24 4.92
CA ASP A 119 9.38 6.28 3.93
C ASP A 119 10.11 6.98 2.78
N VAL A 120 11.12 6.32 2.20
CA VAL A 120 11.89 6.84 1.04
C VAL A 120 11.01 7.09 -0.18
N ASN A 121 9.90 6.36 -0.31
CA ASN A 121 8.95 6.50 -1.40
C ASN A 121 7.88 7.58 -1.15
N ASP A 122 7.91 8.28 -0.01
CA ASP A 122 6.96 9.37 0.27
C ASP A 122 7.05 10.50 -0.76
N VAL A 123 8.25 10.75 -1.29
CA VAL A 123 8.47 11.74 -2.35
C VAL A 123 7.77 11.34 -3.66
N ALA A 124 7.63 10.03 -3.93
CA ALA A 124 6.98 9.53 -5.13
C ALA A 124 5.48 9.89 -5.16
N PHE A 125 4.83 9.96 -4.00
CA PHE A 125 3.45 10.42 -3.89
C PHE A 125 3.28 11.83 -4.45
N PHE A 126 4.16 12.76 -4.09
CA PHE A 126 4.09 14.14 -4.58
C PHE A 126 4.45 14.25 -6.07
N LEU A 127 5.52 13.59 -6.49
CA LEU A 127 6.03 13.72 -7.85
C LEU A 127 5.09 13.11 -8.91
N LYS A 128 4.52 11.94 -8.62
CA LYS A 128 3.72 11.18 -9.60
C LYS A 128 2.23 11.37 -9.44
N GLN A 129 1.74 11.43 -8.20
CA GLN A 129 0.31 11.42 -7.92
C GLN A 129 -0.21 12.83 -7.63
N TRP A 130 0.40 13.58 -6.71
CA TRP A 130 -0.08 14.93 -6.39
C TRP A 130 -0.06 15.83 -7.61
N ASN A 131 1.01 15.85 -8.42
CA ASN A 131 1.06 16.68 -9.62
C ASN A 131 0.00 16.31 -10.68
N ALA A 132 -0.32 15.02 -10.84
CA ALA A 132 -1.33 14.57 -11.79
C ALA A 132 -2.75 15.02 -11.39
N TYR A 133 -3.02 15.17 -10.10
CA TYR A 133 -4.33 15.56 -9.58
C TYR A 133 -4.41 17.02 -9.09
N ALA A 134 -3.29 17.68 -8.80
CA ALA A 134 -3.25 19.11 -8.48
C ALA A 134 -3.70 19.95 -9.66
N ILE A 135 -3.45 19.51 -10.89
CA ILE A 135 -3.97 20.17 -12.10
C ILE A 135 -5.50 20.02 -12.16
N ASP A 136 -6.07 18.86 -11.79
CA ASP A 136 -7.53 18.65 -11.78
C ASP A 136 -8.23 19.34 -10.58
N PHE A 137 -7.51 19.53 -9.47
CA PHE A 137 -7.97 20.27 -8.29
C PHE A 137 -7.92 21.80 -8.52
N MET A 138 -6.88 22.33 -9.17
CA MET A 138 -6.77 23.76 -9.49
C MET A 138 -7.70 24.23 -10.62
N ILE A 139 -8.17 23.33 -11.50
CA ILE A 139 -9.18 23.68 -12.53
C ILE A 139 -10.60 23.79 -11.93
N ARG A 140 -10.80 23.39 -10.67
CA ARG A 140 -12.11 23.41 -9.98
C ARG A 140 -12.26 24.52 -8.92
N ILE A 141 -11.40 25.54 -8.96
CA ILE A 141 -11.54 26.81 -8.21
C ILE A 141 -11.54 27.94 -9.24
#